data_AF-A0A8C7VRF7-F1
#
_entry.id   AF-A0A8C7VRF7-F1
#
_cell.length_a   1.000
_cell.length_b   1.000
_cell.length_c   1.000
_cell.angle_alpha   90.00
_cell.angle_beta   90.00
_cell.angle_gamma   90.00
#
_symmetry.space_group_name_H-M   'P 1'
#
loop_
_entity.id
_entity.type
_entity.pdbx_description
1 polymer ?
#
loop_
_entity_poly.entity_id
_entity_poly.type
_entity_poly.pdbx_seq_one_letter_code
_entity_poly.pdbx_strand_id
1 'polypeptide(L)'
;MYSHQVAMVSVLLCWLTLCWCSPDPRLRESLMHQEASRQTGGRLLLTEAELRLSALLHKLKEQEMKSSDFPPALHFFKAKPLIQRSLIYSLLQRMPKGAALHVHDFSMVGVEWLVRNVTYRPHCYMCITEDQSVRLLFSSGQPKPKPQCSSWMLLETLRAKTGNTTDLDNSLIRNLTLFTEDPEAAYPSQDVVWKRFEQAFTSAWGLVTYAPVFKDYYYEGLRQFYMDSIMYLELRALLPETYELDGSTHDSAWGLKTYQDVTRQFVSEHPDFLGARVIFTVHRRLNASMAWKAVEEAMNLQKVFPEIMAGFDLVGREDSGRPLWYFKEALSLPGERGVNLPFFFHAGETDEEGTDVDGNLLDALLFNTSRIGHGFALLRHPVAKALSRRKGVAVEVCPISNQVLKLVSDLRNHPAAVLMSEGHPLVISSDDPAMFGASGLSHDFYEAFVGLGGMNSHIGTLKELAMNSIRYSSLSPQLKEKALDLWQRKWDKLYMVIEHSEKNITPNELTS
;
A
#
# COMPACT_ATOMS: atom_id res chain seq x y z
N MET A 1 -8.35 -61.06 45.62
CA MET A 1 -9.80 -61.33 45.72
C MET A 1 -10.44 -60.90 44.41
N TYR A 2 -11.33 -61.73 43.85
CA TYR A 2 -12.44 -61.49 42.90
C TYR A 2 -12.65 -60.05 42.35
N SER A 3 -13.04 -59.81 41.08
CA SER A 3 -13.35 -60.71 39.94
C SER A 3 -13.63 -59.92 38.64
N HIS A 4 -13.14 -60.42 37.49
CA HIS A 4 -13.71 -60.44 36.11
C HIS A 4 -14.65 -59.29 35.62
N GLN A 5 -14.26 -58.54 34.58
CA GLN A 5 -14.54 -58.78 33.13
C GLN A 5 -16.02 -58.73 32.69
N VAL A 6 -16.37 -57.73 31.86
CA VAL A 6 -17.13 -57.80 30.57
C VAL A 6 -16.71 -56.53 29.80
N ALA A 7 -15.90 -56.55 28.74
CA ALA A 7 -16.07 -57.10 27.39
C ALA A 7 -16.95 -56.26 26.44
N MET A 8 -16.50 -56.16 25.18
CA MET A 8 -17.01 -55.30 24.09
C MET A 8 -18.54 -55.32 23.88
N VAL A 9 -19.16 -54.14 23.94
CA VAL A 9 -20.44 -53.81 23.29
C VAL A 9 -20.41 -52.31 22.93
N SER A 10 -20.52 -51.85 21.68
CA SER A 10 -20.35 -52.51 20.38
C SER A 10 -19.82 -51.50 19.34
N VAL A 11 -18.97 -51.97 18.42
CA VAL A 11 -18.79 -51.38 17.08
C VAL A 11 -19.53 -52.30 16.11
N LEU A 12 -20.13 -51.74 15.04
CA LEU A 12 -21.00 -52.40 14.05
C LEU A 12 -22.35 -52.90 14.59
N LEU A 13 -23.43 -52.15 14.30
CA LEU A 13 -24.58 -52.63 13.49
C LEU A 13 -25.70 -51.57 13.42
N CYS A 14 -25.59 -50.67 12.43
CA CYS A 14 -26.73 -50.23 11.61
C CYS A 14 -26.25 -49.55 10.32
N TRP A 15 -25.40 -50.26 9.58
CA TRP A 15 -25.31 -50.12 8.12
C TRP A 15 -26.55 -50.79 7.49
N LEU A 16 -27.73 -50.21 7.68
CA LEU A 16 -28.96 -50.64 7.02
C LEU A 16 -29.79 -49.40 6.67
N THR A 17 -29.85 -49.09 5.37
CA THR A 17 -30.60 -48.00 4.72
C THR A 17 -30.27 -46.59 5.25
N LEU A 18 -29.44 -45.79 4.59
CA LEU A 18 -29.76 -45.14 3.30
C LEU A 18 -31.18 -44.53 3.23
N CYS A 19 -31.70 -44.01 4.34
CA CYS A 19 -32.61 -42.88 4.25
C CYS A 19 -31.82 -41.67 3.75
N TRP A 20 -32.14 -41.20 2.54
CA TRP A 20 -31.68 -39.91 2.02
C TRP A 20 -32.34 -38.76 2.82
N CYS A 21 -31.94 -38.58 4.08
CA CYS A 21 -32.18 -37.32 4.78
C CYS A 21 -31.31 -36.27 4.10
N SER A 22 -31.92 -35.45 3.24
CA SER A 22 -31.28 -34.24 2.73
C SER A 22 -30.74 -33.41 3.90
N PRO A 23 -29.56 -32.76 3.76
CA PRO A 23 -28.99 -31.93 4.84
C PRO A 23 -30.01 -30.91 5.36
N ASP A 24 -30.12 -30.74 6.69
CA ASP A 24 -31.08 -29.79 7.28
C ASP A 24 -30.81 -28.37 6.72
N PRO A 25 -31.76 -27.77 5.99
CA PRO A 25 -31.59 -26.42 5.46
C PRO A 25 -31.28 -25.38 6.54
N ARG A 26 -31.78 -25.55 7.77
CA ARG A 26 -31.50 -24.64 8.89
C ARG A 26 -30.05 -24.72 9.35
N LEU A 27 -29.43 -25.90 9.31
CA LEU A 27 -28.01 -26.06 9.59
C LEU A 27 -27.16 -25.41 8.50
N ARG A 28 -27.54 -25.55 7.22
CA ARG A 28 -26.90 -24.87 6.09
C ARG A 28 -26.93 -23.35 6.26
N GLU A 29 -28.10 -22.76 6.49
CA GLU A 29 -28.23 -21.31 6.65
C GLU A 29 -27.46 -20.79 7.87
N SER A 30 -27.44 -21.55 8.98
CA SER A 30 -26.65 -21.21 10.17
C SER A 30 -25.14 -21.17 9.89
N LEU A 31 -24.63 -22.13 9.12
CA LEU A 31 -23.21 -22.18 8.72
C LEU A 31 -22.87 -21.04 7.74
N MET A 32 -23.72 -20.76 6.75
CA MET A 32 -23.52 -19.64 5.83
C MET A 32 -23.57 -18.28 6.55
N HIS A 33 -24.48 -18.11 7.51
CA HIS A 33 -24.51 -16.92 8.35
C HIS A 33 -23.26 -16.83 9.25
N GLN A 34 -22.74 -17.97 9.75
CA GLN A 34 -21.51 -17.99 10.53
C GLN A 34 -20.30 -17.51 9.69
N GLU A 35 -20.15 -17.96 8.43
CA GLU A 35 -19.12 -17.46 7.52
C GLU A 35 -19.30 -15.95 7.24
N ALA A 36 -20.50 -15.54 6.85
CA ALA A 36 -20.82 -14.13 6.59
C ALA A 36 -20.58 -13.22 7.82
N SER A 37 -20.78 -13.73 9.04
CA SER A 37 -20.50 -12.98 10.29
C SER A 37 -19.02 -12.94 10.69
N ARG A 38 -18.15 -13.68 10.01
CA ARG A 38 -16.69 -13.74 10.31
C ARG A 38 -15.87 -12.88 9.37
N GLN A 39 -16.33 -12.63 8.15
CA GLN A 39 -15.61 -11.81 7.19
C GLN A 39 -15.48 -10.34 7.63
N THR A 40 -14.49 -9.64 7.06
CA THR A 40 -14.29 -8.20 7.25
C THR A 40 -15.56 -7.42 6.92
N GLY A 41 -16.09 -6.69 7.91
CA GLY A 41 -17.34 -5.95 7.82
C GLY A 41 -18.63 -6.75 8.10
N GLY A 42 -18.54 -8.08 8.24
CA GLY A 42 -19.68 -8.98 8.40
C GLY A 42 -20.47 -8.85 9.71
N ARG A 43 -19.96 -8.06 10.67
CA ARG A 43 -20.62 -7.75 11.96
C ARG A 43 -21.08 -6.31 12.09
N LEU A 44 -20.84 -5.47 11.09
CA LEU A 44 -21.29 -4.08 11.12
C LEU A 44 -22.81 -4.05 10.95
N LEU A 45 -23.47 -3.30 11.83
CA LEU A 45 -24.87 -2.95 11.64
C LEU A 45 -24.95 -1.93 10.50
N LEU A 46 -25.63 -2.32 9.42
CA LEU A 46 -25.82 -1.50 8.23
C LEU A 46 -27.21 -0.84 8.28
N THR A 47 -27.28 0.42 7.88
CA THR A 47 -28.52 1.15 7.66
C THR A 47 -29.24 0.66 6.39
N GLU A 48 -30.53 0.98 6.25
CA GLU A 48 -31.30 0.68 5.03
C GLU A 48 -30.68 1.29 3.75
N ALA A 49 -30.04 2.46 3.86
CA ALA A 49 -29.29 3.07 2.77
C ALA A 49 -28.06 2.23 2.37
N GLU A 50 -27.31 1.77 3.37
CA GLU A 50 -26.16 0.88 3.17
C GLU A 50 -26.59 -0.48 2.59
N LEU A 51 -27.68 -1.07 3.07
CA LEU A 51 -28.21 -2.33 2.52
C LEU A 51 -28.63 -2.20 1.04
N ARG A 52 -29.24 -1.07 0.64
CA ARG A 52 -29.55 -0.79 -0.77
C ARG A 52 -28.28 -0.68 -1.62
N LEU A 53 -27.29 0.10 -1.19
CA LEU A 53 -26.01 0.19 -1.90
C LEU A 53 -25.28 -1.17 -1.96
N SER A 54 -25.37 -1.96 -0.89
CA SER A 54 -24.82 -3.31 -0.84
C SER A 54 -25.43 -4.21 -1.92
N ALA A 55 -26.74 -4.13 -2.15
CA ALA A 55 -27.42 -4.87 -3.19
C ALA A 55 -27.07 -4.38 -4.61
N LEU A 56 -26.86 -3.07 -4.80
CA LEU A 56 -26.35 -2.51 -6.06
C LEU A 56 -24.93 -3.01 -6.36
N LEU A 57 -24.01 -2.88 -5.40
CA LEU A 57 -22.62 -3.34 -5.56
C LEU A 57 -22.55 -4.84 -5.86
N HIS A 58 -23.39 -5.66 -5.22
CA HIS A 58 -23.48 -7.10 -5.53
C HIS A 58 -23.86 -7.35 -7.00
N LYS A 59 -24.88 -6.65 -7.53
CA LYS A 59 -25.28 -6.76 -8.95
C LYS A 59 -24.20 -6.31 -9.92
N LEU A 60 -23.47 -5.24 -9.60
CA LEU A 60 -22.35 -4.76 -10.42
C LEU A 60 -21.21 -5.81 -10.45
N LYS A 61 -20.85 -6.38 -9.30
CA LYS A 61 -19.86 -7.46 -9.21
C LYS A 61 -20.27 -8.70 -9.96
N GLU A 62 -21.54 -9.09 -9.88
CA GLU A 62 -22.09 -10.19 -10.67
C GLU A 62 -21.93 -9.97 -12.19
N GLN A 63 -21.99 -8.73 -12.66
CA GLN A 63 -21.78 -8.40 -14.09
C GLN A 63 -20.30 -8.47 -14.45
N GLU A 64 -19.43 -7.84 -13.65
CA GLU A 64 -17.98 -7.82 -13.89
C GLU A 64 -17.37 -9.23 -13.80
N MET A 65 -17.78 -10.05 -12.83
CA MET A 65 -17.31 -11.44 -12.68
C MET A 65 -17.83 -12.40 -13.77
N LYS A 66 -18.81 -11.99 -14.59
CA LYS A 66 -19.28 -12.73 -15.78
C LYS A 66 -18.54 -12.31 -17.06
N SER A 67 -17.70 -11.28 -17.01
CA SER A 67 -16.83 -10.87 -18.13
C SER A 67 -15.80 -11.95 -18.45
N SER A 68 -15.44 -12.10 -19.74
CA SER A 68 -14.27 -12.89 -20.14
C SER A 68 -12.98 -12.30 -19.60
N ASP A 69 -12.90 -10.96 -19.63
CA ASP A 69 -11.78 -10.18 -19.13
C ASP A 69 -12.13 -9.68 -17.74
N PHE A 70 -11.92 -10.53 -16.73
CA PHE A 70 -12.14 -10.20 -15.33
C PHE A 70 -10.91 -9.48 -14.75
N PRO A 71 -10.96 -8.16 -14.42
CA PRO A 71 -9.75 -7.38 -14.22
C PRO A 71 -8.79 -7.90 -13.12
N PRO A 72 -9.25 -8.35 -11.93
CA PRO A 72 -8.35 -8.90 -10.89
C PRO A 72 -7.61 -10.20 -11.27
N ALA A 73 -8.02 -10.89 -12.33
CA ALA A 73 -7.33 -12.06 -12.86
C ALA A 73 -6.32 -11.73 -13.98
N LEU A 74 -6.24 -10.46 -14.38
CA LEU A 74 -5.29 -9.93 -15.37
C LEU A 74 -4.21 -9.13 -14.65
N HIS A 75 -3.01 -9.06 -15.24
CA HIS A 75 -1.94 -8.19 -14.73
C HIS A 75 -2.39 -6.71 -14.76
N PHE A 76 -2.16 -5.96 -13.69
CA PHE A 76 -2.69 -4.60 -13.48
C PHE A 76 -2.52 -3.66 -14.68
N PHE A 77 -1.36 -3.67 -15.35
CA PHE A 77 -1.12 -2.84 -16.55
C PHE A 77 -2.12 -3.09 -17.69
N LYS A 78 -2.61 -4.33 -17.84
CA LYS A 78 -3.66 -4.72 -18.80
C LYS A 78 -5.06 -4.49 -18.23
N ALA A 79 -5.23 -4.68 -16.92
CA ALA A 79 -6.50 -4.53 -16.20
C ALA A 79 -6.94 -3.07 -16.04
N LYS A 80 -6.01 -2.14 -15.80
CA LYS A 80 -6.27 -0.73 -15.44
C LYS A 80 -7.28 -0.02 -16.37
N PRO A 81 -7.20 -0.11 -17.71
CA PRO A 81 -8.18 0.53 -18.60
C PRO A 81 -9.58 -0.08 -18.55
N LEU A 82 -9.75 -1.27 -17.98
CA LEU A 82 -11.03 -1.92 -17.68
C LEU A 82 -11.56 -1.45 -16.32
N ILE A 83 -10.70 -1.46 -15.30
CA ILE A 83 -10.99 -0.95 -13.94
C ILE A 83 -11.50 0.49 -14.01
N GLN A 84 -10.84 1.35 -14.78
CA GLN A 84 -11.21 2.76 -14.94
C GLN A 84 -12.58 2.98 -15.62
N ARG A 85 -13.20 1.95 -16.21
CA ARG A 85 -14.57 1.99 -16.76
C ARG A 85 -15.61 1.38 -15.81
N SER A 86 -15.18 0.77 -14.71
CA SER A 86 -16.08 0.17 -13.73
C SER A 86 -16.87 1.23 -12.96
N LEU A 87 -18.17 1.00 -12.82
CA LEU A 87 -19.03 1.79 -11.92
C LEU A 87 -18.67 1.58 -10.45
N ILE A 88 -18.11 0.41 -10.10
CA ILE A 88 -17.58 0.14 -8.76
C ILE A 88 -16.35 1.03 -8.51
N TYR A 89 -15.42 1.08 -9.45
CA TYR A 89 -14.23 1.95 -9.34
C TYR A 89 -14.62 3.43 -9.24
N SER A 90 -15.54 3.92 -10.07
CA SER A 90 -16.07 5.30 -9.98
C SER A 90 -16.67 5.63 -8.60
N LEU A 91 -17.39 4.67 -7.99
CA LEU A 91 -17.89 4.82 -6.62
C LEU A 91 -16.76 4.84 -5.59
N LEU A 92 -15.75 3.98 -5.75
CA LEU A 92 -14.59 3.91 -4.84
C LEU A 92 -13.75 5.20 -4.86
N GLN A 93 -13.61 5.87 -6.01
CA GLN A 93 -12.95 7.19 -6.11
C GLN A 93 -13.62 8.25 -5.22
N ARG A 94 -14.95 8.21 -5.14
CA ARG A 94 -15.77 9.13 -4.33
C ARG A 94 -15.93 8.67 -2.87
N MET A 95 -15.56 7.43 -2.57
CA MET A 95 -15.67 6.87 -1.23
C MET A 95 -14.59 7.43 -0.30
N PRO A 96 -14.93 7.92 0.90
CA PRO A 96 -13.93 8.30 1.89
C PRO A 96 -13.27 7.04 2.45
N LYS A 97 -12.11 6.68 1.89
CA LYS A 97 -11.35 5.46 2.23
C LYS A 97 -10.58 5.56 3.56
N GLY A 98 -10.60 6.73 4.20
CA GLY A 98 -9.88 6.97 5.45
C GLY A 98 -8.42 7.36 5.18
N ALA A 99 -7.47 6.52 5.59
CA ALA A 99 -6.04 6.78 5.53
C ALA A 99 -5.28 5.85 4.59
N ALA A 100 -4.20 6.35 3.98
CA ALA A 100 -3.18 5.52 3.34
C ALA A 100 -2.08 5.23 4.36
N LEU A 101 -1.98 3.99 4.84
CA LEU A 101 -1.06 3.63 5.93
C LEU A 101 0.26 2.99 5.47
N HIS A 102 0.41 2.65 4.19
CA HIS A 102 1.61 2.05 3.62
C HIS A 102 1.83 2.60 2.21
N VAL A 103 2.67 3.63 2.12
CA VAL A 103 3.04 4.34 0.88
C VAL A 103 4.50 4.77 1.05
N HIS A 104 5.34 4.67 0.01
CA HIS A 104 6.69 5.25 0.03
C HIS A 104 6.68 6.67 -0.54
N ASP A 105 7.54 7.53 -0.02
CA ASP A 105 7.51 8.95 -0.34
C ASP A 105 7.78 9.26 -1.81
N PHE A 106 8.73 8.58 -2.46
CA PHE A 106 9.17 8.88 -3.83
C PHE A 106 8.26 8.31 -4.95
N SER A 107 7.11 7.74 -4.59
CA SER A 107 6.12 7.14 -5.51
C SER A 107 4.69 7.66 -5.33
N MET A 108 4.51 8.71 -4.51
CA MET A 108 3.20 9.32 -4.23
C MET A 108 2.58 10.02 -5.45
N VAL A 109 3.41 10.56 -6.35
CA VAL A 109 2.99 11.45 -7.45
C VAL A 109 3.13 10.74 -8.79
N GLY A 110 2.04 10.70 -9.57
CA GLY A 110 2.03 10.16 -10.92
C GLY A 110 3.17 10.72 -11.81
N VAL A 111 3.87 9.82 -12.49
CA VAL A 111 5.12 10.11 -13.22
C VAL A 111 4.93 11.13 -14.35
N GLU A 112 3.74 11.23 -14.93
CA GLU A 112 3.39 12.26 -15.90
C GLU A 112 3.62 13.68 -15.36
N TRP A 113 3.41 13.93 -14.05
CA TRP A 113 3.70 15.22 -13.43
C TRP A 113 5.20 15.46 -13.33
N LEU A 114 5.99 14.46 -12.90
CA LEU A 114 7.46 14.56 -12.88
C LEU A 114 7.98 14.91 -14.28
N VAL A 115 7.53 14.20 -15.32
CA VAL A 115 8.03 14.44 -16.67
C VAL A 115 7.51 15.76 -17.24
N ARG A 116 6.19 16.01 -17.22
CA ARG A 116 5.58 17.16 -17.93
C ARG A 116 5.64 18.48 -17.16
N ASN A 117 5.89 18.46 -15.84
CA ASN A 117 6.13 19.66 -15.03
C ASN A 117 7.62 19.76 -14.64
N VAL A 118 8.12 18.82 -13.84
CA VAL A 118 9.44 18.97 -13.20
C VAL A 118 10.58 18.98 -14.21
N THR A 119 10.61 18.05 -15.17
CA THR A 119 11.72 18.02 -16.15
C THR A 119 11.70 19.16 -17.17
N TYR A 120 10.66 20.00 -17.18
CA TYR A 120 10.57 21.24 -17.97
C TYR A 120 11.07 22.48 -17.19
N ARG A 121 11.39 22.34 -15.90
CA ARG A 121 11.98 23.42 -15.10
C ARG A 121 13.41 23.72 -15.59
N PRO A 122 13.88 24.98 -15.50
CA PRO A 122 15.23 25.34 -15.92
C PRO A 122 16.29 24.57 -15.12
N HIS A 123 17.50 24.47 -15.68
CA HIS A 123 18.64 23.77 -15.07
C HIS A 123 18.49 22.25 -14.87
N CYS A 124 17.45 21.61 -15.43
CA CYS A 124 17.31 20.15 -15.39
C CYS A 124 18.21 19.48 -16.44
N TYR A 125 19.19 18.70 -15.97
CA TYR A 125 20.07 17.87 -16.78
C TYR A 125 19.61 16.41 -16.79
N MET A 126 19.86 15.74 -17.90
CA MET A 126 19.68 14.31 -18.11
C MET A 126 20.99 13.66 -18.53
N CYS A 127 21.15 12.40 -18.18
CA CYS A 127 22.25 11.55 -18.56
C CYS A 127 21.75 10.13 -18.80
N ILE A 128 22.37 9.43 -19.75
CA ILE A 128 22.11 8.01 -20.02
C ILE A 128 23.34 7.24 -19.52
N THR A 129 23.09 6.24 -18.69
CA THR A 129 24.13 5.37 -18.12
C THR A 129 24.55 4.29 -19.10
N GLU A 130 25.62 3.55 -18.76
CA GLU A 130 26.05 2.38 -19.54
C GLU A 130 24.96 1.30 -19.62
N ASP A 131 24.16 1.11 -18.56
CA ASP A 131 23.04 0.16 -18.51
C ASP A 131 21.73 0.69 -19.16
N GLN A 132 21.82 1.77 -19.95
CA GLN A 132 20.70 2.44 -20.64
C GLN A 132 19.62 3.00 -19.70
N SER A 133 19.88 3.08 -18.39
CA SER A 133 19.01 3.79 -17.45
C SER A 133 19.26 5.30 -17.49
N VAL A 134 18.28 6.07 -17.01
CA VAL A 134 18.34 7.53 -17.01
C VAL A 134 18.79 8.03 -15.62
N ARG A 135 19.60 9.09 -15.60
CA ARG A 135 19.86 9.90 -14.41
C ARG A 135 19.47 11.34 -14.69
N LEU A 136 18.84 11.96 -13.71
CA LEU A 136 18.35 13.34 -13.76
C LEU A 136 18.95 14.14 -12.60
N LEU A 137 19.18 15.44 -12.80
CA LEU A 137 19.83 16.30 -11.81
C LEU A 137 19.55 17.78 -12.13
N PHE A 138 19.33 18.61 -11.11
CA PHE A 138 19.33 20.08 -11.23
C PHE A 138 20.71 20.64 -10.91
N SER A 139 21.19 21.63 -11.68
CA SER A 139 22.50 22.24 -11.42
C SER A 139 22.63 23.61 -12.08
N SER A 140 23.10 24.61 -11.33
CA SER A 140 23.33 25.99 -11.83
C SER A 140 24.31 26.04 -13.02
N GLY A 141 25.29 25.12 -13.07
CA GLY A 141 26.24 24.96 -14.17
C GLY A 141 26.33 23.51 -14.67
N GLN A 142 27.21 23.26 -15.63
CA GLN A 142 27.44 21.91 -16.17
C GLN A 142 27.83 20.92 -15.05
N PRO A 143 27.05 19.84 -14.81
CA PRO A 143 27.36 18.92 -13.72
C PRO A 143 28.66 18.15 -13.96
N LYS A 144 29.38 17.85 -12.87
CA LYS A 144 30.61 17.06 -12.92
C LYS A 144 30.32 15.62 -13.40
N PRO A 145 31.16 15.04 -14.28
CA PRO A 145 31.10 13.63 -14.62
C PRO A 145 31.11 12.73 -13.37
N LYS A 146 30.22 11.75 -13.32
CA LYS A 146 30.17 10.68 -12.30
C LYS A 146 30.49 9.33 -12.98
N PRO A 147 30.94 8.29 -12.25
CA PRO A 147 31.38 7.03 -12.86
C PRO A 147 30.34 6.36 -13.79
N GLN A 148 29.05 6.37 -13.41
CA GLN A 148 27.96 5.84 -14.23
C GLN A 148 27.35 6.85 -15.22
N CYS A 149 27.86 8.08 -15.24
CA CYS A 149 27.26 9.19 -15.97
C CYS A 149 28.31 10.26 -16.30
N SER A 150 28.95 10.09 -17.46
CA SER A 150 30.05 10.95 -17.91
C SER A 150 29.59 12.18 -18.69
N SER A 151 28.42 12.12 -19.34
CA SER A 151 27.90 13.17 -20.25
C SER A 151 26.52 13.65 -19.83
N TRP A 152 26.47 14.80 -19.15
CA TRP A 152 25.23 15.48 -18.77
C TRP A 152 24.75 16.42 -19.86
N MET A 153 23.49 16.29 -20.26
CA MET A 153 22.84 17.10 -21.28
C MET A 153 21.71 17.92 -20.65
N LEU A 154 21.69 19.24 -20.86
CA LEU A 154 20.57 20.07 -20.43
C LEU A 154 19.30 19.68 -21.22
N LEU A 155 18.21 19.37 -20.52
CA LEU A 155 16.99 18.84 -21.16
C LEU A 155 16.33 19.84 -22.11
N GLU A 156 16.41 21.13 -21.82
CA GLU A 156 15.96 22.21 -22.72
C GLU A 156 16.69 22.13 -24.07
N THR A 157 18.02 22.08 -24.05
CA THR A 157 18.87 21.90 -25.23
C THR A 157 18.59 20.59 -25.95
N LEU A 158 18.31 19.50 -25.22
CA LEU A 158 17.98 18.21 -25.82
C LEU A 158 16.62 18.27 -26.55
N ARG A 159 15.57 18.77 -25.91
CA ARG A 159 14.24 18.97 -26.51
C ARG A 159 14.30 19.85 -27.76
N ALA A 160 15.05 20.96 -27.70
CA ALA A 160 15.26 21.85 -28.83
C ALA A 160 15.99 21.18 -30.02
N LYS A 161 16.91 20.24 -29.75
CA LYS A 161 17.66 19.51 -30.80
C LYS A 161 16.89 18.34 -31.40
N THR A 162 16.11 17.61 -30.60
CA THR A 162 15.44 16.38 -31.05
C THR A 162 14.22 16.67 -31.94
N GLY A 163 13.56 17.81 -31.77
CA GLY A 163 12.37 18.21 -32.56
C GLY A 163 11.09 17.40 -32.27
N ASN A 164 11.23 16.16 -31.78
CA ASN A 164 10.15 15.31 -31.30
C ASN A 164 10.25 15.19 -29.76
N THR A 165 9.58 16.11 -29.06
CA THR A 165 9.57 16.16 -27.59
C THR A 165 8.71 15.07 -26.96
N THR A 166 7.63 14.67 -27.63
CA THR A 166 6.69 13.65 -27.15
C THR A 166 7.36 12.30 -26.92
N ASP A 167 8.21 11.85 -27.84
CA ASP A 167 8.88 10.55 -27.70
C ASP A 167 9.98 10.56 -26.63
N LEU A 168 10.65 11.71 -26.42
CA LEU A 168 11.58 11.88 -25.31
C LEU A 168 10.84 11.83 -23.97
N ASP A 169 9.75 12.57 -23.81
CA ASP A 169 8.92 12.56 -22.61
C ASP A 169 8.35 11.15 -22.33
N ASN A 170 7.83 10.46 -23.34
CA ASN A 170 7.36 9.08 -23.22
C ASN A 170 8.50 8.11 -22.82
N SER A 171 9.73 8.35 -23.28
CA SER A 171 10.91 7.57 -22.87
C SER A 171 11.29 7.79 -21.41
N LEU A 172 11.15 9.03 -20.92
CA LEU A 172 11.32 9.35 -19.50
C LEU A 172 10.25 8.68 -18.64
N ILE A 173 8.98 8.71 -19.05
CA ILE A 173 7.87 8.02 -18.34
C ILE A 173 8.16 6.51 -18.22
N ARG A 174 8.58 5.86 -19.32
CA ARG A 174 8.99 4.43 -19.29
C ARG A 174 10.19 4.15 -18.39
N ASN A 175 11.12 5.10 -18.24
CA ASN A 175 12.28 4.97 -17.35
C ASN A 175 11.95 5.17 -15.86
N LEU A 176 10.87 5.89 -15.56
CA LEU A 176 10.43 6.23 -14.21
C LEU A 176 9.27 5.36 -13.70
N THR A 177 8.81 4.38 -14.48
CA THR A 177 7.73 3.42 -14.10
C THR A 177 8.12 1.98 -14.40
N LEU A 178 7.34 1.02 -13.89
CA LEU A 178 7.35 -0.39 -14.31
C LEU A 178 6.44 -0.68 -15.52
N PHE A 179 5.73 0.31 -16.07
CA PHE A 179 4.74 0.05 -17.11
C PHE A 179 5.36 -0.48 -18.40
N THR A 180 4.75 -1.55 -18.92
CA THR A 180 5.07 -2.18 -20.21
C THR A 180 3.81 -2.92 -20.71
N GLU A 181 3.69 -3.11 -22.02
CA GLU A 181 2.53 -3.77 -22.66
C GLU A 181 2.52 -5.29 -22.41
N ASP A 182 3.71 -5.90 -22.32
CA ASP A 182 3.93 -7.33 -22.03
C ASP A 182 4.84 -7.49 -20.79
N PRO A 183 4.28 -7.37 -19.57
CA PRO A 183 5.04 -7.51 -18.33
C PRO A 183 5.52 -8.94 -18.06
N GLU A 184 4.85 -9.95 -18.62
CA GLU A 184 5.23 -11.36 -18.47
C GLU A 184 6.52 -11.66 -19.26
N ALA A 185 6.66 -11.11 -20.47
CA ALA A 185 7.90 -11.20 -21.24
C ALA A 185 9.01 -10.25 -20.71
N ALA A 186 8.66 -9.02 -20.32
CA ALA A 186 9.63 -8.04 -19.83
C ALA A 186 10.22 -8.41 -18.46
N TYR A 187 9.42 -9.04 -17.60
CA TYR A 187 9.78 -9.39 -16.22
C TYR A 187 9.58 -10.88 -15.97
N PRO A 188 10.50 -11.75 -16.42
CA PRO A 188 10.34 -13.21 -16.29
C PRO A 188 10.49 -13.73 -14.85
N SER A 189 11.15 -13.00 -13.95
CA SER A 189 11.31 -13.37 -12.53
C SER A 189 11.18 -12.17 -11.59
N GLN A 190 11.01 -12.45 -10.29
CA GLN A 190 11.01 -11.43 -9.23
C GLN A 190 12.33 -10.64 -9.21
N ASP A 191 13.48 -11.28 -9.49
CA ASP A 191 14.78 -10.59 -9.57
C ASP A 191 14.79 -9.48 -10.63
N VAL A 192 14.18 -9.73 -11.79
CA VAL A 192 14.20 -8.80 -12.92
C VAL A 192 13.30 -7.60 -12.66
N VAL A 193 12.08 -7.82 -12.13
CA VAL A 193 11.18 -6.70 -11.78
C VAL A 193 11.75 -5.88 -10.63
N TRP A 194 12.28 -6.49 -9.57
CA TRP A 194 12.89 -5.76 -8.45
C TRP A 194 14.12 -4.94 -8.88
N LYS A 195 14.97 -5.48 -9.77
CA LYS A 195 16.07 -4.69 -10.35
C LYS A 195 15.55 -3.48 -11.12
N ARG A 196 14.51 -3.66 -11.95
CA ARG A 196 13.89 -2.57 -12.72
C ARG A 196 13.25 -1.53 -11.81
N PHE A 197 12.65 -1.95 -10.70
CA PHE A 197 12.00 -1.13 -9.68
C PHE A 197 13.01 -0.25 -8.93
N GLU A 198 14.08 -0.85 -8.37
CA GLU A 198 15.20 -0.11 -7.76
C GLU A 198 15.83 0.89 -8.76
N GLN A 199 15.96 0.52 -10.04
CA GLN A 199 16.41 1.44 -11.10
C GLN A 199 15.44 2.62 -11.33
N ALA A 200 14.12 2.43 -11.25
CA ALA A 200 13.14 3.50 -11.45
C ALA A 200 13.22 4.58 -10.35
N PHE A 201 13.30 4.18 -9.08
CA PHE A 201 13.59 5.10 -7.97
C PHE A 201 14.91 5.84 -8.17
N THR A 202 15.97 5.14 -8.56
CA THR A 202 17.29 5.75 -8.78
C THR A 202 17.28 6.75 -9.96
N SER A 203 16.40 6.56 -10.95
CA SER A 203 16.17 7.52 -12.04
C SER A 203 15.38 8.75 -11.57
N ALA A 204 14.38 8.57 -10.69
CA ALA A 204 13.59 9.67 -10.11
C ALA A 204 14.37 10.49 -9.07
N TRP A 205 15.32 9.86 -8.37
CA TRP A 205 16.03 10.37 -7.20
C TRP A 205 16.49 11.82 -7.33
N GLY A 206 17.26 12.12 -8.38
CA GLY A 206 17.84 13.45 -8.58
C GLY A 206 16.84 14.52 -9.01
N LEU A 207 15.62 14.16 -9.44
CA LEU A 207 14.52 15.13 -9.52
C LEU A 207 13.97 15.41 -8.11
N VAL A 208 13.54 14.36 -7.41
CA VAL A 208 12.77 14.49 -6.16
C VAL A 208 13.59 15.05 -5.01
N THR A 209 14.91 14.81 -4.97
CA THR A 209 15.83 15.32 -3.93
C THR A 209 16.28 16.78 -4.14
N TYR A 210 15.93 17.42 -5.25
CA TYR A 210 16.20 18.86 -5.43
C TYR A 210 15.23 19.67 -4.56
N ALA A 211 15.73 20.47 -3.61
CA ALA A 211 14.95 21.02 -2.50
C ALA A 211 13.64 21.77 -2.87
N PRO A 212 13.57 22.56 -3.96
CA PRO A 212 12.30 23.14 -4.43
C PRO A 212 11.34 22.10 -5.02
N VAL A 213 11.85 21.10 -5.74
CA VAL A 213 11.03 20.01 -6.29
C VAL A 213 10.55 19.08 -5.17
N PHE A 214 11.37 18.81 -4.15
CA PHE A 214 10.98 18.01 -2.99
C PHE A 214 9.70 18.55 -2.32
N LYS A 215 9.64 19.88 -2.11
CA LYS A 215 8.48 20.58 -1.55
C LYS A 215 7.24 20.44 -2.44
N ASP A 216 7.39 20.75 -3.73
CA ASP A 216 6.27 20.69 -4.69
C ASP A 216 5.77 19.26 -4.91
N TYR A 217 6.69 18.29 -4.99
CA TYR A 217 6.39 16.87 -5.15
C TYR A 217 5.58 16.39 -3.96
N TYR A 218 6.02 16.69 -2.74
CA TYR A 218 5.30 16.27 -1.55
C TYR A 218 3.90 16.91 -1.45
N TYR A 219 3.78 18.21 -1.72
CA TYR A 219 2.49 18.89 -1.77
C TYR A 219 1.55 18.29 -2.84
N GLU A 220 2.06 18.01 -4.04
CA GLU A 220 1.31 17.35 -5.11
C GLU A 220 0.89 15.93 -4.72
N GLY A 221 1.73 15.19 -3.98
CA GLY A 221 1.40 13.88 -3.44
C GLY A 221 0.22 13.94 -2.46
N LEU A 222 0.27 14.86 -1.49
CA LEU A 222 -0.86 15.13 -0.59
C LEU A 222 -2.13 15.48 -1.38
N ARG A 223 -2.00 16.31 -2.42
CA ARG A 223 -3.11 16.70 -3.30
C ARG A 223 -3.72 15.50 -4.04
N GLN A 224 -2.91 14.62 -4.63
CA GLN A 224 -3.42 13.45 -5.37
C GLN A 224 -4.16 12.47 -4.46
N PHE A 225 -3.63 12.17 -3.27
CA PHE A 225 -4.33 11.33 -2.30
C PHE A 225 -5.60 12.00 -1.76
N TYR A 226 -5.59 13.32 -1.50
CA TYR A 226 -6.78 14.06 -1.08
C TYR A 226 -7.89 14.07 -2.16
N MET A 227 -7.53 14.19 -3.44
CA MET A 227 -8.46 14.08 -4.56
C MET A 227 -9.09 12.68 -4.67
N ASP A 228 -8.39 11.63 -4.24
CA ASP A 228 -8.93 10.28 -4.09
C ASP A 228 -9.60 10.04 -2.73
N SER A 229 -10.11 11.10 -2.09
CA SER A 229 -10.87 11.06 -0.83
C SER A 229 -10.12 10.44 0.38
N ILE A 230 -8.79 10.54 0.39
CA ILE A 230 -7.94 10.18 1.55
C ILE A 230 -7.78 11.39 2.48
N MET A 231 -7.92 11.17 3.79
CA MET A 231 -7.87 12.22 4.80
C MET A 231 -6.63 12.18 5.71
N TYR A 232 -5.77 11.17 5.57
CA TYR A 232 -4.56 11.02 6.37
C TYR A 232 -3.54 10.07 5.70
N LEU A 233 -2.23 10.29 5.89
CA LEU A 233 -1.18 9.45 5.28
C LEU A 233 -0.08 9.07 6.29
N GLU A 234 0.50 7.87 6.13
CA GLU A 234 1.74 7.45 6.80
C GLU A 234 2.76 6.94 5.77
N LEU A 235 3.87 7.66 5.67
CA LEU A 235 4.80 7.58 4.54
C LEU A 235 6.11 6.94 4.99
N ARG A 236 6.56 5.90 4.28
CA ARG A 236 7.92 5.39 4.39
C ARG A 236 8.85 6.36 3.65
N ALA A 237 9.79 6.96 4.37
CA ALA A 237 10.74 7.92 3.81
C ALA A 237 12.17 7.55 4.16
N LEU A 238 13.04 7.49 3.16
CA LEU A 238 14.48 7.27 3.35
C LEU A 238 15.19 8.50 3.95
N LEU A 239 14.51 9.65 4.03
CA LEU A 239 15.05 10.96 4.45
C LEU A 239 16.47 11.26 3.90
N PRO A 240 16.68 11.14 2.57
CA PRO A 240 18.01 11.34 1.99
C PRO A 240 18.48 12.78 2.08
N GLU A 241 19.78 12.98 1.86
CA GLU A 241 20.31 14.33 1.61
C GLU A 241 19.57 14.97 0.43
N THR A 242 18.86 16.05 0.71
CA THR A 242 18.28 16.93 -0.31
C THR A 242 19.30 18.01 -0.69
N TYR A 243 19.23 18.53 -1.91
CA TYR A 243 20.27 19.42 -2.43
C TYR A 243 19.71 20.67 -3.10
N GLU A 244 20.49 21.75 -3.07
CA GLU A 244 20.20 23.03 -3.72
C GLU A 244 20.92 23.17 -5.07
N LEU A 245 20.55 24.19 -5.84
CA LEU A 245 21.03 24.38 -7.23
C LEU A 245 22.55 24.66 -7.33
N ASP A 246 23.20 25.05 -6.24
CA ASP A 246 24.65 25.23 -6.11
C ASP A 246 25.40 23.96 -5.67
N GLY A 247 24.67 22.90 -5.31
CA GLY A 247 25.21 21.63 -4.82
C GLY A 247 25.43 21.56 -3.30
N SER A 248 25.00 22.55 -2.53
CA SER A 248 24.88 22.41 -1.07
C SER A 248 23.77 21.42 -0.70
N THR A 249 23.88 20.76 0.47
CA THR A 249 22.95 19.72 0.92
C THR A 249 22.34 20.04 2.28
N HIS A 250 21.15 19.48 2.53
CA HIS A 250 20.46 19.48 3.82
C HIS A 250 20.26 18.05 4.34
N ASP A 251 20.20 17.91 5.66
CA ASP A 251 20.10 16.63 6.36
C ASP A 251 18.67 16.08 6.52
N SER A 252 18.55 14.92 7.17
CA SER A 252 17.29 14.25 7.48
C SER A 252 16.35 15.10 8.36
N ALA A 253 16.90 15.94 9.24
CA ALA A 253 16.14 16.85 10.10
C ALA A 253 15.50 17.99 9.28
N TRP A 254 16.20 18.54 8.28
CA TRP A 254 15.62 19.48 7.31
C TRP A 254 14.53 18.82 6.46
N GLY A 255 14.75 17.58 6.00
CA GLY A 255 13.75 16.83 5.23
C GLY A 255 12.46 16.61 6.03
N LEU A 256 12.59 16.16 7.27
CA LEU A 256 11.46 15.93 8.18
C LEU A 256 10.76 17.23 8.61
N LYS A 257 11.52 18.33 8.79
CA LYS A 257 10.97 19.67 9.00
C LYS A 257 10.17 20.15 7.77
N THR A 258 10.67 19.89 6.57
CA THR A 258 9.96 20.22 5.32
C THR A 258 8.67 19.41 5.17
N TYR A 259 8.67 18.11 5.47
CA TYR A 259 7.45 17.30 5.56
C TYR A 259 6.44 17.90 6.56
N GLN A 260 6.88 18.31 7.75
CA GLN A 260 6.01 18.94 8.76
C GLN A 260 5.40 20.26 8.25
N ASP A 261 6.19 21.15 7.66
CA ASP A 261 5.72 22.49 7.29
C ASP A 261 4.81 22.46 6.05
N VAL A 262 5.11 21.64 5.04
CA VAL A 262 4.21 21.42 3.90
C VAL A 262 2.92 20.73 4.33
N THR A 263 2.97 19.77 5.27
CA THR A 263 1.76 19.16 5.85
C THR A 263 0.88 20.22 6.52
N ARG A 264 1.48 21.10 7.33
CA ARG A 264 0.75 22.18 8.02
C ARG A 264 0.13 23.17 7.04
N GLN A 265 0.84 23.52 5.96
CA GLN A 265 0.29 24.32 4.87
C GLN A 265 -0.94 23.63 4.27
N PHE A 266 -0.78 22.39 3.81
CA PHE A 266 -1.85 21.64 3.14
C PHE A 266 -3.10 21.47 4.02
N VAL A 267 -2.92 21.19 5.32
CA VAL A 267 -4.02 21.12 6.32
C VAL A 267 -4.71 22.47 6.53
N SER A 268 -3.97 23.59 6.45
CA SER A 268 -4.57 24.93 6.57
C SER A 268 -5.44 25.30 5.36
N GLU A 269 -5.09 24.78 4.18
CA GLU A 269 -5.83 24.95 2.92
C GLU A 269 -6.97 23.93 2.78
N HIS A 270 -6.84 22.75 3.39
CA HIS A 270 -7.82 21.65 3.37
C HIS A 270 -8.16 21.18 4.80
N PRO A 271 -9.05 21.89 5.54
CA PRO A 271 -9.28 21.63 6.97
C PRO A 271 -9.96 20.28 7.31
N ASP A 272 -10.39 19.52 6.31
CA ASP A 272 -10.92 18.17 6.43
C ASP A 272 -9.90 17.07 6.10
N PHE A 273 -8.66 17.45 5.79
CA PHE A 273 -7.47 16.62 5.78
C PHE A 273 -6.78 16.70 7.16
N LEU A 274 -6.41 15.56 7.74
CA LEU A 274 -5.85 15.49 9.10
C LEU A 274 -4.32 15.66 9.15
N GLY A 275 -3.66 15.63 7.99
CA GLY A 275 -2.21 15.70 7.87
C GLY A 275 -1.59 14.37 7.43
N ALA A 276 -0.29 14.24 7.65
CA ALA A 276 0.47 13.03 7.37
C ALA A 276 1.51 12.81 8.48
N ARG A 277 2.10 11.61 8.52
CA ARG A 277 3.28 11.28 9.33
C ARG A 277 4.30 10.50 8.50
N VAL A 278 5.54 10.51 8.96
CA VAL A 278 6.70 9.89 8.34
C VAL A 278 7.22 8.76 9.21
N ILE A 279 7.44 7.60 8.59
CA ILE A 279 8.15 6.45 9.13
C ILE A 279 9.54 6.50 8.47
N PHE A 280 10.58 6.76 9.26
CA PHE A 280 11.95 6.80 8.74
C PHE A 280 12.39 5.39 8.37
N THR A 281 12.92 5.22 7.16
CA THR A 281 13.32 3.92 6.64
C THR A 281 14.79 3.89 6.26
N VAL A 282 15.38 2.70 6.33
CA VAL A 282 16.66 2.41 5.69
C VAL A 282 16.59 1.10 4.92
N HIS A 283 17.41 0.98 3.87
CA HIS A 283 17.42 -0.22 3.05
C HIS A 283 18.01 -1.41 3.82
N ARG A 284 17.30 -2.54 3.85
CA ARG A 284 17.70 -3.77 4.55
C ARG A 284 18.97 -4.50 4.02
N ARG A 285 19.72 -3.88 3.10
CA ARG A 285 21.06 -4.32 2.66
C ARG A 285 22.18 -3.71 3.53
N LEU A 286 21.89 -2.67 4.31
CA LEU A 286 22.83 -2.06 5.26
C LEU A 286 23.46 -3.09 6.22
N ASN A 287 24.67 -2.82 6.70
CA ASN A 287 25.28 -3.61 7.78
C ASN A 287 24.72 -3.20 9.16
N ALA A 288 24.88 -4.06 10.16
CA ALA A 288 24.34 -3.85 11.50
C ALA A 288 24.82 -2.54 12.17
N SER A 289 26.06 -2.08 11.91
CA SER A 289 26.57 -0.82 12.47
C SER A 289 25.89 0.42 11.86
N MET A 290 25.57 0.39 10.57
CA MET A 290 24.80 1.46 9.93
C MET A 290 23.33 1.45 10.37
N ALA A 291 22.72 0.27 10.53
CA ALA A 291 21.37 0.14 11.08
C ALA A 291 21.28 0.66 12.53
N TRP A 292 22.28 0.37 13.37
CA TRP A 292 22.36 0.89 14.74
C TRP A 292 22.36 2.42 14.78
N LYS A 293 23.17 3.06 13.91
CA LYS A 293 23.18 4.54 13.77
C LYS A 293 21.84 5.08 13.30
N ALA A 294 21.19 4.41 12.34
CA ALA A 294 19.89 4.82 11.83
C ALA A 294 18.78 4.72 12.90
N VAL A 295 18.82 3.72 13.79
CA VAL A 295 17.87 3.64 14.92
C VAL A 295 18.16 4.71 15.97
N GLU A 296 19.44 5.02 16.23
CA GLU A 296 19.83 6.14 17.11
C GLU A 296 19.36 7.50 16.55
N GLU A 297 19.50 7.70 15.24
CA GLU A 297 18.95 8.84 14.51
C GLU A 297 17.42 8.88 14.55
N ALA A 298 16.73 7.75 14.35
CA ALA A 298 15.28 7.65 14.42
C ALA A 298 14.73 8.11 15.79
N MET A 299 15.37 7.69 16.89
CA MET A 299 15.02 8.14 18.24
C MET A 299 15.22 9.66 18.42
N ASN A 300 16.31 10.21 17.87
CA ASN A 300 16.58 11.65 17.93
C ASN A 300 15.57 12.46 17.10
N LEU A 301 15.29 12.04 15.87
CA LEU A 301 14.28 12.65 15.00
C LEU A 301 12.89 12.59 15.65
N GLN A 302 12.52 11.46 16.26
CA GLN A 302 11.23 11.34 16.95
C GLN A 302 11.12 12.28 18.15
N LYS A 303 12.20 12.48 18.90
CA LYS A 303 12.25 13.43 20.02
C LYS A 303 12.11 14.88 19.57
N VAL A 304 12.71 15.26 18.44
CA VAL A 304 12.67 16.63 17.91
C VAL A 304 11.36 16.91 17.15
N PHE A 305 10.80 15.91 16.47
CA PHE A 305 9.68 16.03 15.55
C PHE A 305 8.49 15.10 15.87
N PRO A 306 7.99 15.03 17.12
CA PRO A 306 7.01 14.02 17.57
C PRO A 306 5.62 14.13 16.90
N GLU A 307 5.31 15.24 16.25
CA GLU A 307 4.06 15.42 15.49
C GLU A 307 4.09 14.73 14.12
N ILE A 308 5.22 14.77 13.42
CA ILE A 308 5.39 14.24 12.06
C ILE A 308 6.04 12.85 12.08
N MET A 309 6.95 12.56 13.02
CA MET A 309 7.67 11.29 13.09
C MET A 309 6.84 10.18 13.74
N ALA A 310 6.39 9.19 12.96
CA ALA A 310 5.63 8.03 13.44
C ALA A 310 6.53 6.94 14.07
N GLY A 311 7.65 6.61 13.43
CA GLY A 311 8.50 5.49 13.85
C GLY A 311 9.51 5.06 12.79
N PHE A 312 9.90 3.78 12.79
CA PHE A 312 10.99 3.24 11.95
C PHE A 312 10.60 1.94 11.22
N ASP A 313 11.21 1.70 10.05
CA ASP A 313 10.97 0.53 9.18
C ASP A 313 12.23 0.16 8.35
N LEU A 314 12.28 -1.06 7.82
CA LEU A 314 13.38 -1.59 7.00
C LEU A 314 12.84 -1.99 5.62
N VAL A 315 13.33 -1.33 4.57
CA VAL A 315 12.75 -1.40 3.21
C VAL A 315 13.68 -2.00 2.16
N GLY A 316 13.15 -2.20 0.95
CA GLY A 316 13.80 -2.88 -0.16
C GLY A 316 13.64 -4.39 -0.09
N ARG A 317 13.95 -5.09 -1.19
CA ARG A 317 13.57 -6.49 -1.41
C ARG A 317 13.90 -7.41 -0.23
N GLU A 318 12.88 -8.11 0.26
CA GLU A 318 12.94 -9.01 1.40
C GLU A 318 13.80 -10.26 1.14
N ASP A 319 13.55 -11.04 0.08
CA ASP A 319 14.24 -12.34 -0.19
C ASP A 319 15.78 -12.23 -0.25
N SER A 320 16.29 -11.14 -0.83
CA SER A 320 17.74 -10.90 -1.01
C SER A 320 18.29 -9.85 -0.04
N GLY A 321 17.45 -9.45 0.92
CA GLY A 321 17.78 -8.56 2.01
C GLY A 321 18.42 -9.29 3.19
N ARG A 322 18.57 -8.56 4.29
CA ARG A 322 18.88 -9.16 5.60
C ARG A 322 17.58 -9.31 6.39
N PRO A 323 17.39 -10.40 7.16
CA PRO A 323 16.24 -10.58 8.03
C PRO A 323 16.30 -9.63 9.24
N LEU A 324 15.17 -9.41 9.90
CA LEU A 324 15.06 -8.56 11.09
C LEU A 324 15.97 -9.06 12.22
N TRP A 325 16.08 -10.38 12.44
CA TRP A 325 17.00 -10.95 13.43
C TRP A 325 18.47 -10.58 13.22
N TYR A 326 18.92 -10.30 12.00
CA TYR A 326 20.30 -9.83 11.73
C TYR A 326 20.55 -8.44 12.35
N PHE A 327 19.50 -7.64 12.53
CA PHE A 327 19.55 -6.30 13.10
C PHE A 327 19.13 -6.27 14.58
N LYS A 328 18.97 -7.42 15.24
CA LYS A 328 18.38 -7.52 16.60
C LYS A 328 19.01 -6.58 17.62
N GLU A 329 20.32 -6.35 17.60
CA GLU A 329 20.98 -5.38 18.48
C GLU A 329 20.48 -3.96 18.20
N ALA A 330 20.51 -3.53 16.93
CA ALA A 330 20.02 -2.21 16.52
C ALA A 330 18.53 -2.00 16.82
N LEU A 331 17.70 -3.03 16.62
CA LEU A 331 16.26 -2.96 16.88
C LEU A 331 15.91 -3.04 18.39
N SER A 332 16.81 -3.56 19.23
CA SER A 332 16.66 -3.60 20.70
C SER A 332 17.06 -2.28 21.38
N LEU A 333 17.92 -1.48 20.73
CA LEU A 333 18.46 -0.22 21.25
C LEU A 333 17.41 0.74 21.88
N PRO A 334 16.20 0.96 21.31
CA PRO A 334 15.22 1.84 21.95
C PRO A 334 14.78 1.32 23.33
N GLY A 335 14.54 0.01 23.44
CA GLY A 335 14.21 -0.65 24.71
C GLY A 335 15.33 -0.56 25.73
N GLU A 336 16.58 -0.78 25.32
CA GLU A 336 17.78 -0.64 26.16
C GLU A 336 17.97 0.79 26.69
N ARG A 337 17.54 1.80 25.92
CA ARG A 337 17.61 3.23 26.29
C ARG A 337 16.36 3.74 27.02
N GLY A 338 15.32 2.91 27.18
CA GLY A 338 14.02 3.33 27.73
C GLY A 338 13.22 4.28 26.82
N VAL A 339 13.48 4.25 25.51
CA VAL A 339 12.81 5.06 24.49
C VAL A 339 11.77 4.22 23.76
N ASN A 340 10.54 4.71 23.67
CA ASN A 340 9.47 4.06 22.90
C ASN A 340 9.49 4.52 21.44
N LEU A 341 10.29 3.86 20.60
CA LEU A 341 10.27 4.02 19.14
C LEU A 341 9.35 2.96 18.51
N PRO A 342 8.19 3.34 17.92
CA PRO A 342 7.34 2.40 17.21
C PRO A 342 8.01 1.88 15.93
N PHE A 343 7.83 0.59 15.66
CA PHE A 343 8.23 -0.03 14.40
C PHE A 343 7.02 -0.33 13.50
N PHE A 344 7.25 -0.36 12.18
CA PHE A 344 6.23 -0.63 11.16
C PHE A 344 6.76 -1.59 10.07
N PHE A 345 7.46 -2.64 10.50
CA PHE A 345 8.28 -3.47 9.62
C PHE A 345 7.53 -4.05 8.42
N HIS A 346 8.10 -3.91 7.22
CA HIS A 346 7.92 -4.88 6.14
C HIS A 346 8.34 -6.28 6.63
N ALA A 347 7.44 -7.26 6.52
CA ALA A 347 7.75 -8.64 6.88
C ALA A 347 6.83 -9.65 6.19
N GLY A 348 7.42 -10.72 5.69
CA GLY A 348 6.73 -11.80 4.99
C GLY A 348 6.21 -11.40 3.61
N GLU A 349 6.84 -10.42 2.95
CA GLU A 349 6.63 -10.12 1.52
C GLU A 349 7.46 -11.11 0.67
N THR A 350 7.04 -12.38 0.65
CA THR A 350 7.76 -13.43 -0.08
C THR A 350 6.84 -14.59 -0.47
N ASP A 351 7.23 -15.31 -1.53
CA ASP A 351 6.67 -16.60 -1.90
C ASP A 351 7.38 -17.78 -1.23
N GLU A 352 8.50 -17.56 -0.54
CA GLU A 352 9.18 -18.62 0.22
C GLU A 352 8.34 -19.09 1.43
N GLU A 353 8.64 -20.29 1.91
CA GLU A 353 8.01 -20.86 3.11
C GLU A 353 9.06 -21.62 3.94
N GLY A 354 9.18 -21.26 5.22
CA GLY A 354 10.09 -21.90 6.17
C GLY A 354 11.54 -21.45 6.05
N THR A 355 11.78 -20.21 5.60
CA THR A 355 13.11 -19.59 5.52
C THR A 355 13.24 -18.46 6.55
N ASP A 356 14.41 -17.82 6.63
CA ASP A 356 14.59 -16.63 7.49
C ASP A 356 13.79 -15.41 6.98
N VAL A 357 13.26 -15.49 5.74
CA VAL A 357 12.57 -14.40 5.04
C VAL A 357 11.13 -14.26 5.52
N ASP A 358 10.34 -15.34 5.49
CA ASP A 358 9.00 -15.37 6.08
C ASP A 358 9.04 -15.47 7.62
N GLY A 359 10.16 -15.93 8.19
CA GLY A 359 10.49 -15.82 9.62
C GLY A 359 10.41 -14.39 10.18
N ASN A 360 10.62 -13.36 9.36
CA ASN A 360 10.50 -11.95 9.75
C ASN A 360 9.11 -11.60 10.33
N LEU A 361 8.06 -12.36 10.00
CA LEU A 361 6.72 -12.20 10.58
C LEU A 361 6.71 -12.40 12.11
N LEU A 362 7.50 -13.36 12.61
CA LEU A 362 7.62 -13.61 14.04
C LEU A 362 8.52 -12.56 14.69
N ASP A 363 9.64 -12.21 14.07
CA ASP A 363 10.56 -11.19 14.57
C ASP A 363 9.88 -9.82 14.72
N ALA A 364 9.12 -9.38 13.72
CA ALA A 364 8.37 -8.14 13.77
C ALA A 364 7.39 -8.11 14.96
N LEU A 365 6.75 -9.25 15.26
CA LEU A 365 5.87 -9.40 16.42
C LEU A 365 6.64 -9.50 17.76
N LEU A 366 7.89 -9.98 17.77
CA LEU A 366 8.77 -9.99 18.95
C LEU A 366 9.28 -8.58 19.28
N PHE A 367 9.69 -7.79 18.27
CA PHE A 367 10.05 -6.38 18.38
C PHE A 367 8.84 -5.43 18.58
N ASN A 368 7.64 -5.99 18.78
CA ASN A 368 6.39 -5.25 19.03
C ASN A 368 6.06 -4.20 17.95
N THR A 369 6.20 -4.58 16.68
CA THR A 369 5.75 -3.75 15.55
C THR A 369 4.29 -3.32 15.71
N SER A 370 3.98 -2.09 15.33
CA SER A 370 2.62 -1.52 15.40
C SER A 370 1.73 -2.03 14.27
N ARG A 371 2.33 -2.28 13.09
CA ARG A 371 1.72 -2.90 11.91
C ARG A 371 2.77 -3.75 11.18
N ILE A 372 2.34 -4.62 10.29
CA ILE A 372 3.19 -5.43 9.42
C ILE A 372 2.95 -5.00 7.98
N GLY A 373 4.01 -4.55 7.28
CA GLY A 373 3.99 -4.28 5.86
C GLY A 373 3.82 -5.57 5.06
N HIS A 374 2.85 -5.60 4.14
CA HIS A 374 2.41 -6.74 3.34
C HIS A 374 1.83 -7.91 4.16
N GLY A 375 2.67 -8.61 4.92
CA GLY A 375 2.28 -9.82 5.63
C GLY A 375 1.81 -10.95 4.71
N PHE A 376 2.30 -11.00 3.47
CA PHE A 376 1.81 -11.89 2.41
C PHE A 376 1.88 -13.38 2.82
N ALA A 377 3.01 -13.82 3.39
CA ALA A 377 3.20 -15.18 3.88
C ALA A 377 2.43 -15.51 5.18
N LEU A 378 1.75 -14.55 5.84
CA LEU A 378 1.15 -14.73 7.17
C LEU A 378 0.12 -15.87 7.25
N LEU A 379 -0.55 -16.20 6.15
CA LEU A 379 -1.50 -17.31 6.09
C LEU A 379 -0.83 -18.67 6.38
N ARG A 380 0.44 -18.84 5.99
CA ARG A 380 1.25 -20.06 6.18
C ARG A 380 1.76 -20.20 7.63
N HIS A 381 1.72 -19.13 8.41
CA HIS A 381 2.24 -19.05 9.78
C HIS A 381 1.13 -19.00 10.84
N PRO A 382 0.53 -20.14 11.26
CA PRO A 382 -0.59 -20.13 12.20
C PRO A 382 -0.26 -19.49 13.56
N VAL A 383 0.99 -19.61 14.02
CA VAL A 383 1.45 -18.98 15.28
C VAL A 383 1.55 -17.47 15.13
N ALA A 384 2.19 -16.97 14.06
CA ALA A 384 2.30 -15.53 13.80
C ALA A 384 0.92 -14.91 13.57
N LYS A 385 0.06 -15.54 12.75
CA LYS A 385 -1.32 -15.10 12.49
C LYS A 385 -2.13 -15.00 13.79
N ALA A 386 -2.06 -16.03 14.65
CA ALA A 386 -2.76 -16.01 15.93
C ALA A 386 -2.20 -14.95 16.89
N LEU A 387 -0.88 -14.72 16.90
CA LEU A 387 -0.24 -13.71 17.73
C LEU A 387 -0.57 -12.29 17.26
N SER A 388 -0.48 -12.00 15.96
CA SER A 388 -0.83 -10.72 15.35
C SER A 388 -2.27 -10.33 15.68
N ARG A 389 -3.22 -11.25 15.46
CA ARG A 389 -4.64 -11.08 15.82
C ARG A 389 -4.83 -10.80 17.32
N ARG A 390 -4.14 -11.52 18.22
CA ARG A 390 -4.25 -11.29 19.67
C ARG A 390 -3.64 -9.97 20.12
N LYS A 391 -2.53 -9.54 19.51
CA LYS A 391 -1.91 -8.23 19.80
C LYS A 391 -2.67 -7.05 19.15
N GLY A 392 -3.57 -7.32 18.20
CA GLY A 392 -4.23 -6.27 17.42
C GLY A 392 -3.30 -5.61 16.40
N VAL A 393 -2.26 -6.31 15.95
CA VAL A 393 -1.34 -5.83 14.91
C VAL A 393 -1.98 -6.12 13.55
N ALA A 394 -2.15 -5.07 12.75
CA ALA A 394 -2.74 -5.17 11.41
C ALA A 394 -1.67 -5.42 10.34
N VAL A 395 -2.03 -6.20 9.31
CA VAL A 395 -1.26 -6.26 8.06
C VAL A 395 -1.70 -5.14 7.11
N GLU A 396 -0.74 -4.54 6.43
CA GLU A 396 -0.94 -3.51 5.41
C GLU A 396 -0.89 -4.19 4.04
N VAL A 397 -2.06 -4.45 3.45
CA VAL A 397 -2.17 -5.22 2.20
C VAL A 397 -2.12 -4.26 1.01
N CYS A 398 -1.24 -4.57 0.04
CA CYS A 398 -0.97 -3.75 -1.13
C CYS A 398 -1.12 -4.58 -2.43
N PRO A 399 -2.36 -4.92 -2.84
CA PRO A 399 -2.63 -5.94 -3.86
C PRO A 399 -1.90 -5.70 -5.19
N ILE A 400 -1.87 -4.46 -5.68
CA ILE A 400 -1.25 -4.15 -6.98
C ILE A 400 0.27 -4.33 -6.90
N SER A 401 0.90 -3.92 -5.81
CA SER A 401 2.33 -4.15 -5.57
C SER A 401 2.65 -5.64 -5.60
N ASN A 402 1.90 -6.45 -4.84
CA ASN A 402 2.15 -7.89 -4.77
C ASN A 402 1.91 -8.60 -6.12
N GLN A 403 1.01 -8.11 -6.98
CA GLN A 403 0.86 -8.63 -8.34
C GLN A 403 2.00 -8.19 -9.28
N VAL A 404 2.31 -6.89 -9.33
CA VAL A 404 3.31 -6.32 -10.25
C VAL A 404 4.72 -6.82 -9.90
N LEU A 405 5.03 -6.98 -8.62
CA LEU A 405 6.28 -7.58 -8.13
C LEU A 405 6.29 -9.12 -8.20
N LYS A 406 5.23 -9.73 -8.76
CA LYS A 406 5.11 -11.15 -9.12
C LYS A 406 5.07 -12.15 -7.95
N LEU A 407 4.45 -11.78 -6.83
CA LEU A 407 4.10 -12.71 -5.74
C LEU A 407 2.80 -13.49 -6.06
N VAL A 408 1.91 -12.92 -6.86
CA VAL A 408 0.69 -13.62 -7.31
C VAL A 408 0.20 -13.07 -8.64
N SER A 409 -0.06 -13.94 -9.62
CA SER A 409 -0.52 -13.51 -10.96
C SER A 409 -2.00 -13.11 -10.99
N ASP A 410 -2.85 -13.84 -10.27
CA ASP A 410 -4.31 -13.67 -10.23
C ASP A 410 -4.74 -13.36 -8.80
N LEU A 411 -5.23 -12.14 -8.56
CA LEU A 411 -5.50 -11.60 -7.23
C LEU A 411 -6.64 -12.33 -6.49
N ARG A 412 -7.42 -13.18 -7.17
CA ARG A 412 -8.35 -14.11 -6.51
C ARG A 412 -7.63 -15.14 -5.63
N ASN A 413 -6.36 -15.43 -5.91
CA ASN A 413 -5.51 -16.35 -5.15
C ASN A 413 -4.68 -15.64 -4.07
N HIS A 414 -4.80 -14.31 -3.93
CA HIS A 414 -4.01 -13.53 -2.99
C HIS A 414 -4.30 -13.96 -1.53
N PRO A 415 -3.29 -14.24 -0.68
CA PRO A 415 -3.48 -14.86 0.64
C PRO A 415 -4.36 -14.03 1.60
N ALA A 416 -4.37 -12.70 1.42
CA ALA A 416 -5.27 -11.81 2.17
C ALA A 416 -6.78 -12.07 1.93
N ALA A 417 -7.19 -12.78 0.87
CA ALA A 417 -8.58 -13.22 0.70
C ALA A 417 -9.06 -14.09 1.88
N VAL A 418 -8.19 -14.98 2.38
CA VAL A 418 -8.48 -15.79 3.59
C VAL A 418 -8.46 -14.92 4.84
N LEU A 419 -7.51 -13.99 4.95
CA LEU A 419 -7.46 -13.04 6.07
C LEU A 419 -8.74 -12.18 6.15
N MET A 420 -9.29 -11.77 5.00
CA MET A 420 -10.57 -11.07 4.90
C MET A 420 -11.75 -11.95 5.29
N SER A 421 -11.79 -13.23 4.90
CA SER A 421 -12.90 -14.13 5.27
C SER A 421 -12.91 -14.53 6.75
N GLU A 422 -11.75 -14.52 7.43
CA GLU A 422 -11.67 -14.67 8.89
C GLU A 422 -11.73 -13.33 9.67
N GLY A 423 -11.89 -12.19 8.99
CA GLY A 423 -11.95 -10.87 9.64
C GLY A 423 -10.68 -10.55 10.42
N HIS A 424 -9.52 -10.74 9.79
CA HIS A 424 -8.21 -10.44 10.37
C HIS A 424 -7.99 -8.92 10.45
N PRO A 425 -7.29 -8.39 11.48
CA PRO A 425 -6.79 -7.02 11.49
C PRO A 425 -5.99 -6.69 10.21
N LEU A 426 -6.56 -5.89 9.32
CA LEU A 426 -5.89 -5.48 8.09
C LEU A 426 -6.40 -4.12 7.58
N VAL A 427 -5.55 -3.47 6.80
CA VAL A 427 -5.81 -2.23 6.06
C VAL A 427 -5.38 -2.41 4.61
N ILE A 428 -6.01 -1.67 3.69
CA ILE A 428 -5.59 -1.63 2.27
C ILE A 428 -4.77 -0.35 2.05
N SER A 429 -3.68 -0.46 1.31
CA SER A 429 -2.89 0.68 0.85
C SER A 429 -2.36 0.43 -0.56
N SER A 430 -1.67 1.42 -1.14
CA SER A 430 -1.24 1.41 -2.54
C SER A 430 0.26 1.20 -2.76
N ASP A 431 1.06 1.22 -1.67
CA ASP A 431 2.51 1.06 -1.69
C ASP A 431 3.22 2.08 -2.60
N ASP A 432 3.56 1.70 -3.83
CA ASP A 432 4.24 2.53 -4.82
C ASP A 432 3.37 2.87 -6.05
N PRO A 433 2.23 3.56 -5.89
CA PRO A 433 1.21 3.69 -6.93
C PRO A 433 1.76 4.28 -8.23
N ALA A 434 2.59 5.33 -8.17
CA ALA A 434 3.14 5.94 -9.37
C ALA A 434 4.04 4.99 -10.18
N MET A 435 4.76 4.06 -9.53
CA MET A 435 5.61 3.08 -10.20
C MET A 435 4.78 2.06 -10.99
N PHE A 436 3.59 1.72 -10.48
CA PHE A 436 2.63 0.81 -11.11
C PHE A 436 1.68 1.52 -12.09
N GLY A 437 1.74 2.85 -12.17
CA GLY A 437 0.81 3.66 -12.96
C GLY A 437 -0.57 3.86 -12.31
N ALA A 438 -0.69 3.64 -11.00
CA ALA A 438 -1.85 4.01 -10.19
C ALA A 438 -1.67 5.41 -9.55
N SER A 439 -2.67 5.86 -8.79
CA SER A 439 -2.63 7.04 -7.91
C SER A 439 -3.72 6.89 -6.86
N GLY A 440 -3.49 7.42 -5.65
CA GLY A 440 -4.39 7.24 -4.50
C GLY A 440 -4.49 5.76 -4.07
N LEU A 441 -5.64 5.37 -3.50
CA LEU A 441 -5.94 4.01 -3.04
C LEU A 441 -7.05 3.31 -3.84
N SER A 442 -7.77 4.01 -4.72
CA SER A 442 -8.97 3.47 -5.39
C SER A 442 -8.75 2.21 -6.23
N HIS A 443 -7.58 2.06 -6.85
CA HIS A 443 -7.27 0.85 -7.61
C HIS A 443 -7.07 -0.35 -6.66
N ASP A 444 -6.27 -0.22 -5.60
CA ASP A 444 -6.09 -1.27 -4.58
C ASP A 444 -7.37 -1.59 -3.81
N PHE A 445 -8.23 -0.60 -3.54
CA PHE A 445 -9.57 -0.84 -2.98
C PHE A 445 -10.47 -1.61 -3.95
N TYR A 446 -10.38 -1.37 -5.27
CA TYR A 446 -11.09 -2.15 -6.27
C TYR A 446 -10.60 -3.61 -6.27
N GLU A 447 -9.27 -3.82 -6.29
CA GLU A 447 -8.70 -5.17 -6.25
C GLU A 447 -9.04 -5.92 -4.96
N ALA A 448 -8.97 -5.25 -3.81
CA ALA A 448 -9.37 -5.81 -2.52
C ALA A 448 -10.87 -6.15 -2.47
N PHE A 449 -11.72 -5.32 -3.06
CA PHE A 449 -13.17 -5.50 -3.02
C PHE A 449 -13.69 -6.53 -4.03
N VAL A 450 -13.20 -6.48 -5.27
CA VAL A 450 -13.69 -7.30 -6.39
C VAL A 450 -12.87 -8.59 -6.55
N GLY A 451 -11.55 -8.52 -6.39
CA GLY A 451 -10.64 -9.68 -6.43
C GLY A 451 -10.61 -10.46 -5.13
N LEU A 452 -9.96 -9.92 -4.10
CA LEU A 452 -9.69 -10.61 -2.83
C LEU A 452 -10.99 -10.96 -2.07
N GLY A 453 -11.94 -10.02 -2.04
CA GLY A 453 -13.21 -10.18 -1.32
C GLY A 453 -14.23 -11.10 -2.00
N GLY A 454 -14.00 -11.51 -3.26
CA GLY A 454 -14.91 -12.33 -4.07
C GLY A 454 -16.35 -11.77 -4.12
N MET A 455 -17.35 -12.62 -4.38
CA MET A 455 -18.77 -12.17 -4.37
C MET A 455 -19.31 -11.78 -2.98
N ASN A 456 -18.67 -12.25 -1.90
CA ASN A 456 -19.19 -12.11 -0.53
C ASN A 456 -18.86 -10.76 0.12
N SER A 457 -17.80 -10.07 -0.32
CA SER A 457 -17.52 -8.71 0.17
C SER A 457 -18.62 -7.73 -0.25
N HIS A 458 -18.94 -6.82 0.66
CA HIS A 458 -20.10 -5.95 0.59
C HIS A 458 -19.78 -4.56 1.14
N ILE A 459 -20.75 -3.65 1.21
CA ILE A 459 -20.51 -2.29 1.70
C ILE A 459 -19.92 -2.25 3.12
N GLY A 460 -20.26 -3.23 3.97
CA GLY A 460 -19.68 -3.38 5.30
C GLY A 460 -18.19 -3.69 5.25
N THR A 461 -17.72 -4.45 4.25
CA THR A 461 -16.29 -4.70 4.02
C THR A 461 -15.57 -3.39 3.72
N LEU A 462 -16.08 -2.58 2.79
CA LEU A 462 -15.51 -1.28 2.45
C LEU A 462 -15.50 -0.32 3.67
N LYS A 463 -16.60 -0.30 4.43
CA LYS A 463 -16.75 0.49 5.66
C LYS A 463 -15.71 0.12 6.71
N GLU A 464 -15.56 -1.18 6.99
CA GLU A 464 -14.62 -1.69 8.00
C GLU A 464 -13.16 -1.46 7.59
N LEU A 465 -12.81 -1.62 6.31
CA LEU A 465 -11.46 -1.32 5.79
C LEU A 465 -11.11 0.16 5.98
N ALA A 466 -12.04 1.06 5.65
CA ALA A 466 -11.85 2.50 5.84
C ALA A 466 -11.72 2.87 7.33
N MET A 467 -12.55 2.30 8.21
CA MET A 467 -12.41 2.50 9.67
C MET A 467 -11.10 1.92 10.21
N ASN A 468 -10.65 0.76 9.73
CA ASN A 468 -9.40 0.13 10.13
C ASN A 468 -8.19 1.01 9.83
N SER A 469 -8.16 1.68 8.68
CA SER A 469 -7.09 2.64 8.34
C SER A 469 -6.94 3.77 9.38
N ILE A 470 -8.02 4.14 10.07
CA ILE A 470 -7.98 5.12 11.16
C ILE A 470 -7.59 4.43 12.48
N ARG A 471 -8.20 3.29 12.81
CA ARG A 471 -7.95 2.53 14.04
C ARG A 471 -6.47 2.11 14.19
N TYR A 472 -5.83 1.68 13.10
CA TYR A 472 -4.45 1.18 13.08
C TYR A 472 -3.40 2.25 12.72
N SER A 473 -3.80 3.50 12.48
CA SER A 473 -2.85 4.62 12.33
C SER A 473 -1.99 4.85 13.59
N SER A 474 -0.90 5.60 13.46
CA SER A 474 -0.08 6.11 14.57
C SER A 474 -0.62 7.40 15.21
N LEU A 475 -1.82 7.87 14.80
CA LEU A 475 -2.52 8.97 15.47
C LEU A 475 -2.76 8.68 16.96
N SER A 476 -2.75 9.72 17.79
CA SER A 476 -3.15 9.58 19.20
C SER A 476 -4.62 9.13 19.32
N PRO A 477 -5.03 8.50 20.43
CA PRO A 477 -6.42 8.06 20.61
C PRO A 477 -7.45 9.17 20.36
N GLN A 478 -7.18 10.39 20.85
CA GLN A 478 -8.06 11.55 20.68
C GLN A 478 -8.14 12.01 19.21
N LEU A 479 -7.05 11.89 18.45
CA LEU A 479 -7.06 12.18 17.02
C LEU A 479 -7.76 11.07 16.22
N LYS A 480 -7.68 9.79 16.65
CA LYS A 480 -8.44 8.68 16.05
C LYS A 480 -9.95 8.85 16.23
N GLU A 481 -10.40 9.25 17.42
CA GLU A 481 -11.82 9.57 17.68
C GLU A 481 -12.30 10.70 16.77
N LYS A 482 -11.59 11.85 16.76
CA LYS A 482 -11.89 12.98 15.86
C LYS A 482 -11.87 12.58 14.37
N ALA A 483 -10.96 11.69 13.99
CA ALA A 483 -10.85 11.18 12.63
C ALA A 483 -12.05 10.31 12.24
N LEU A 484 -12.49 9.39 13.12
CA LEU A 484 -13.68 8.56 12.90
C LEU A 484 -14.95 9.44 12.80
N ASP A 485 -15.10 10.46 13.64
CA ASP A 485 -16.25 11.39 13.59
C ASP A 485 -16.28 12.23 12.30
N LEU A 486 -15.13 12.67 11.81
CA LEU A 486 -15.02 13.40 10.54
C LEU A 486 -15.27 12.47 9.35
N TRP A 487 -14.70 11.25 9.41
CA TRP A 487 -14.89 10.22 8.40
C TRP A 487 -16.35 9.77 8.29
N GLN A 488 -17.03 9.51 9.42
CA GLN A 488 -18.44 9.10 9.43
C GLN A 488 -19.33 10.17 8.78
N ARG A 489 -19.08 11.45 9.06
CA ARG A 489 -19.79 12.56 8.39
C ARG A 489 -19.51 12.67 6.88
N LYS A 490 -18.35 12.21 6.40
CA LYS A 490 -18.06 12.07 4.95
C LYS A 490 -18.77 10.83 4.38
N TRP A 491 -18.77 9.72 5.11
CA TRP A 491 -19.43 8.47 4.75
C TRP A 491 -20.94 8.68 4.56
N ASP A 492 -21.62 9.30 5.53
CA ASP A 492 -23.07 9.56 5.47
C ASP A 492 -23.46 10.48 4.29
N LYS A 493 -22.60 11.46 3.96
CA LYS A 493 -22.81 12.35 2.80
C LYS A 493 -22.74 11.61 1.46
N LEU A 494 -21.91 10.58 1.33
CA LEU A 494 -21.82 9.77 0.11
C LEU A 494 -23.20 9.18 -0.26
N TYR A 495 -23.91 8.62 0.72
CA TYR A 495 -25.26 8.07 0.54
C TYR A 495 -26.27 9.12 0.12
N MET A 496 -26.23 10.31 0.73
CA MET A 496 -27.15 11.38 0.33
C MET A 496 -26.99 11.74 -1.15
N VAL A 497 -25.76 11.78 -1.69
CA VAL A 497 -25.56 12.06 -3.12
C VAL A 497 -25.98 10.86 -3.99
N ILE A 498 -25.67 9.62 -3.59
CA ILE A 498 -26.08 8.42 -4.34
C ILE A 498 -27.61 8.31 -4.41
N GLU A 499 -28.34 8.42 -3.29
CA GLU A 499 -29.81 8.33 -3.27
C GLU A 499 -30.52 9.44 -4.05
N HIS A 500 -29.95 10.64 -4.12
CA HIS A 500 -30.50 11.71 -4.97
C HIS A 500 -30.25 11.44 -6.45
N SER A 501 -29.11 10.83 -6.80
CA SER A 501 -28.83 10.41 -8.18
C SER A 501 -29.69 9.23 -8.64
N GLU A 502 -29.92 8.22 -7.79
CA GLU A 502 -30.78 7.06 -8.11
C GLU A 502 -32.23 7.43 -8.44
N LYS A 503 -32.72 8.59 -7.99
CA LYS A 503 -34.06 9.11 -8.35
C LYS A 503 -34.14 9.69 -9.77
N ASN A 504 -33.01 9.98 -10.41
CA ASN A 504 -32.95 10.63 -11.73
C ASN A 504 -32.15 9.86 -12.80
N ILE A 505 -31.28 8.90 -12.44
CA ILE A 505 -30.40 8.22 -13.40
C ILE A 505 -31.20 7.35 -14.39
N THR A 506 -31.20 7.76 -15.65
CA THR A 506 -31.15 6.82 -16.78
C THR A 506 -29.68 6.47 -17.07
N PRO A 507 -29.35 5.34 -17.73
CA PRO A 507 -28.00 4.75 -17.72
C PRO A 507 -26.81 5.59 -18.25
N ASN A 508 -27.02 6.82 -18.73
CA ASN A 508 -26.00 7.67 -19.36
C ASN A 508 -25.43 8.78 -18.44
N GLU A 509 -25.92 8.97 -17.21
CA GLU A 509 -25.55 10.14 -16.37
C GLU A 509 -24.52 9.83 -15.25
N LEU A 510 -23.93 8.64 -15.22
CA LEU A 510 -22.87 8.27 -14.25
C LEU A 510 -21.44 8.54 -14.74
N THR A 511 -21.27 9.26 -15.86
CA THR A 511 -19.97 9.46 -16.55
C THR A 511 -19.58 10.92 -16.77
N SER A 512 -20.09 11.86 -15.95
CA SER A 512 -19.74 13.29 -15.97
C SER A 512 -19.11 13.77 -14.67
#